data_AF-A0A183D2D9-F1
#
_entry.id   AF-A0A183D2D9-F1
#
_cell.length_a   1.000
_cell.length_b   1.000
_cell.length_c   1.000
_cell.angle_alpha   90.00
_cell.angle_beta   90.00
_cell.angle_gamma   90.00
#
_symmetry.space_group_name_H-M   'P 1'
#
loop_
_entity.id
_entity.type
_entity.pdbx_description
1 polymer ?
#
loop_
_entity_poly.entity_id
_entity_poly.type
_entity_poly.pdbx_seq_one_letter_code
_entity_poly.pdbx_strand_id
1 'polypeptide(L)'
;MHLGISILLAKDPIDSEKKHLFTFLEPLSFGAWISLAGAYLVVSSTMWLLAKFSPYEWYDIQQIDGRDRSMDDRKNQFTILNSLWFAVGSLMQQGSDVIPRAAAT
;
A
#
# COMPACT_ATOMS: atom_id res chain seq x y z
N MET A 1 7.13 39.46 -53.29
CA MET A 1 6.28 38.68 -52.37
C MET A 1 7.04 37.40 -52.03
N HIS A 2 7.33 37.16 -50.76
CA HIS A 2 8.13 36.03 -50.30
C HIS A 2 7.17 34.95 -49.79
N LEU A 3 6.78 34.00 -50.64
CA LEU A 3 5.99 32.85 -50.18
C LEU A 3 6.93 31.73 -49.73
N GLY A 4 6.71 31.25 -48.51
CA GLY A 4 7.36 30.05 -47.96
C GLY A 4 6.49 28.82 -48.18
N ILE A 5 7.16 27.68 -48.40
CA ILE A 5 6.52 26.37 -48.59
C ILE A 5 5.97 25.91 -47.24
N SER A 6 4.69 25.55 -47.18
CA SER A 6 4.05 24.96 -45.99
C SER A 6 3.49 23.60 -46.34
N ILE A 7 3.71 22.63 -45.44
CA ILE A 7 3.23 21.25 -45.59
C ILE A 7 2.02 21.09 -44.67
N LEU A 8 0.86 20.86 -45.28
CA LEU A 8 -0.37 20.50 -44.57
C LEU A 8 -0.39 18.99 -44.36
N LEU A 9 -0.27 18.56 -43.10
CA LEU A 9 -0.55 17.20 -42.70
C LEU A 9 -2.02 17.09 -42.26
N ALA A 10 -2.71 16.04 -42.70
CA ALA A 10 -4.01 15.70 -42.14
C ALA A 10 -3.82 15.39 -40.66
N LYS A 11 -4.60 16.03 -39.79
CA LYS A 11 -4.57 15.77 -38.36
C LYS A 11 -4.99 14.32 -38.12
N ASP A 12 -4.11 13.52 -37.54
CA ASP A 12 -4.44 12.15 -37.18
C ASP A 12 -5.60 12.18 -36.17
N PRO A 13 -6.69 11.43 -36.41
CA PRO A 13 -7.82 11.37 -35.48
C PRO A 13 -7.43 10.73 -34.14
N ILE A 14 -6.24 10.12 -34.07
CA ILE A 14 -5.64 9.53 -32.87
C ILE A 14 -5.40 10.60 -31.78
N ASP A 15 -5.12 11.85 -32.17
CA ASP A 15 -4.87 12.93 -31.21
C ASP A 15 -6.15 13.45 -30.53
N SER A 16 -7.34 13.09 -31.03
CA SER A 16 -8.56 13.80 -30.67
C SER A 16 -9.48 13.11 -29.67
N GLU A 17 -9.41 11.79 -29.42
CA GLU A 17 -10.56 11.19 -28.70
C GLU A 17 -10.34 9.90 -27.92
N LYS A 18 -9.19 9.73 -27.27
CA LYS A 18 -9.13 8.82 -26.12
C LYS A 18 -8.39 9.50 -24.99
N LYS A 19 -9.10 10.36 -24.26
CA LYS A 19 -8.69 10.71 -22.89
C LYS A 19 -8.72 9.41 -22.10
N HIS A 20 -7.62 8.67 -22.14
CA HIS A 20 -7.49 7.40 -21.46
C HIS A 20 -7.62 7.71 -19.97
N LEU A 21 -8.69 7.24 -19.34
CA LEU A 21 -9.00 7.54 -17.93
C LEU A 21 -7.87 7.07 -16.98
N PHE A 22 -6.98 6.21 -17.48
CA PHE A 22 -5.84 5.64 -16.77
C PHE A 22 -4.48 6.14 -17.28
N THR A 23 -4.40 7.30 -17.94
CA THR A 23 -3.09 7.91 -18.30
C THR A 23 -2.18 8.07 -17.06
N PHE A 24 -2.72 8.17 -15.85
CA PHE A 24 -1.91 8.19 -14.63
C PHE A 24 -1.18 6.86 -14.32
N LEU A 25 -1.64 5.73 -14.86
CA LEU A 25 -1.00 4.42 -14.71
C LEU A 25 0.07 4.16 -15.79
N GLU A 26 0.02 4.90 -16.88
CA GLU A 26 0.91 4.82 -18.05
C GLU A 26 2.42 5.01 -17.77
N PRO A 27 2.84 5.78 -16.74
CA PRO A 27 4.26 5.90 -16.40
C PRO A 27 4.89 4.58 -15.95
N LEU A 28 4.07 3.61 -15.49
CA LEU A 28 4.53 2.33 -14.97
C LEU A 28 4.02 1.17 -15.83
N SER A 29 4.91 0.27 -16.23
CA SER A 29 4.55 -0.87 -17.08
C SER A 29 3.59 -1.83 -16.36
N PHE A 30 2.74 -2.52 -17.11
CA PHE A 30 1.80 -3.50 -16.56
C PHE A 30 2.51 -4.60 -15.74
N GLY A 31 3.71 -5.03 -16.16
CA GLY A 31 4.51 -6.00 -15.41
C GLY A 31 4.96 -5.47 -14.03
N ALA A 32 5.29 -4.19 -13.92
CA ALA A 32 5.66 -3.58 -12.65
C ALA A 32 4.45 -3.40 -11.71
N TRP A 33 3.24 -3.22 -12.24
CA TRP A 33 2.02 -3.25 -11.43
C TRP A 33 1.76 -4.63 -10.81
N ILE A 34 1.99 -5.70 -11.57
CA ILE A 34 1.86 -7.08 -11.05
C ILE A 34 2.92 -7.35 -9.98
N SER A 35 4.17 -6.96 -10.21
CA SER A 35 5.23 -7.16 -9.21
C SER A 35 4.97 -6.35 -7.93
N LEU A 36 4.44 -5.13 -8.05
CA LEU A 36 4.03 -4.31 -6.92
C LEU A 36 2.91 -4.99 -6.12
N ALA A 37 1.86 -5.49 -6.78
CA ALA A 37 0.78 -6.21 -6.12
C ALA A 37 1.27 -7.49 -5.42
N GLY A 38 2.19 -8.23 -6.06
CA GLY A 38 2.81 -9.41 -5.47
C GLY A 38 3.64 -9.09 -4.24
N ALA A 39 4.53 -8.09 -4.34
CA ALA A 39 5.36 -7.64 -3.22
C ALA A 39 4.50 -7.16 -2.05
N TYR A 40 3.43 -6.40 -2.32
CA TYR A 40 2.48 -5.95 -1.30
C TYR A 40 1.83 -7.11 -0.53
N LEU A 41 1.37 -8.15 -1.23
CA LEU A 41 0.79 -9.33 -0.59
C LEU A 41 1.81 -10.11 0.25
N VAL A 42 3.05 -10.23 -0.25
CA VAL A 42 4.14 -10.91 0.48
C VAL A 42 4.51 -10.16 1.75
N VAL A 43 4.65 -8.83 1.69
CA VAL A 43 4.97 -8.00 2.86
C VAL A 43 3.85 -8.08 3.89
N SER A 44 2.59 -7.91 3.48
CA SER A 44 1.45 -8.01 4.40
C SER A 44 1.35 -9.41 5.04
N SER A 45 1.58 -10.47 4.27
CA SER A 45 1.56 -11.84 4.77
C SER A 45 2.71 -12.12 5.74
N THR A 46 3.91 -11.64 5.44
CA THR A 46 5.08 -11.76 6.31
C THR A 46 4.85 -11.02 7.62
N MET A 47 4.30 -9.81 7.56
CA MET A 47 3.94 -9.02 8.74
C MET A 47 2.91 -9.73 9.61
N TRP A 48 1.86 -10.29 9.00
CA TRP A 48 0.84 -11.06 9.72
C TRP A 48 1.41 -12.33 10.38
N LEU A 49 2.31 -13.04 9.69
CA LEU A 49 2.97 -14.22 10.26
C LEU A 49 3.89 -13.85 11.42
N LEU A 50 4.76 -12.85 11.25
CA LEU A 50 5.64 -12.33 12.30
C LEU A 50 4.83 -11.91 13.52
N ALA A 51 3.71 -11.23 13.30
CA ALA A 51 2.81 -10.81 14.33
C ALA A 51 2.20 -11.99 15.11
N LYS A 52 1.78 -13.03 14.40
CA LYS A 52 1.20 -14.23 15.02
C LYS A 52 2.23 -15.00 15.86
N PHE A 53 3.47 -15.09 15.39
CA PHE A 53 4.54 -15.82 16.06
C PHE A 53 5.31 -15.03 17.11
N SER A 54 5.24 -13.70 17.08
CA SER A 54 5.91 -12.84 18.06
C SER A 54 5.09 -12.74 19.35
N PRO A 55 5.50 -13.39 20.46
CA PRO A 55 4.83 -13.24 21.75
C PRO A 55 4.94 -11.81 22.32
N TYR A 56 5.83 -10.98 21.75
CA TYR A 56 6.08 -9.60 22.16
C TYR A 56 5.08 -8.59 21.59
N GLU A 57 4.34 -8.93 20.53
CA GLU A 57 3.27 -8.08 20.01
C GLU A 57 1.96 -8.20 20.77
N TRP A 58 1.83 -9.21 21.62
CA TRP A 58 0.64 -9.43 22.45
C TRP A 58 0.62 -8.42 23.59
N TYR A 59 -0.09 -7.31 23.39
CA TYR A 59 -0.27 -6.25 24.38
C TYR A 59 -1.50 -6.51 25.24
N ASP A 60 -1.36 -6.21 26.53
CA ASP A 60 -2.42 -6.29 27.53
C ASP A 60 -3.23 -4.99 27.51
N ILE A 61 -4.49 -5.04 27.08
CA ILE A 61 -5.34 -3.85 26.90
C ILE A 61 -5.59 -3.11 28.22
N GLN A 62 -5.43 -3.78 29.37
CA GLN A 62 -5.84 -3.28 30.68
C GLN A 62 -4.79 -2.50 31.48
N GLN A 63 -3.65 -2.07 30.92
CA GLN A 63 -2.73 -1.20 31.69
C GLN A 63 -3.29 0.21 32.01
N ILE A 64 -4.47 0.58 31.51
CA ILE A 64 -5.12 1.87 31.82
C ILE A 64 -5.93 1.82 33.15
N ASP A 65 -6.35 0.64 33.62
CA ASP A 65 -7.05 0.53 34.91
C ASP A 65 -6.57 -0.73 35.65
N GLY A 66 -5.66 -0.53 36.62
CA GLY A 66 -4.80 -1.56 37.21
C GLY A 66 -5.48 -2.57 38.12
N ARG A 67 -6.61 -3.18 37.71
CA ARG A 67 -7.38 -4.09 38.58
C ARG A 67 -7.69 -5.49 38.09
N ASP A 68 -7.53 -5.83 36.82
CA ASP A 68 -7.74 -7.21 36.37
C ASP A 68 -6.52 -7.71 35.58
N ARG A 69 -5.88 -8.77 36.09
CA ARG A 69 -4.76 -9.48 35.45
C ARG A 69 -5.29 -10.78 34.85
N SER A 70 -6.22 -10.68 33.91
CA SER A 70 -6.66 -11.84 33.13
C SER A 70 -5.77 -11.96 31.89
N MET A 71 -5.08 -13.09 31.74
CA MET A 71 -4.25 -13.40 30.56
C MET A 71 -5.05 -13.49 29.23
N ASP A 72 -6.38 -13.37 29.30
CA ASP A 72 -7.31 -13.54 28.18
C ASP A 72 -7.54 -12.25 27.37
N ASP A 73 -7.08 -11.10 27.88
CA ASP A 73 -7.27 -9.77 27.26
C ASP A 73 -6.08 -9.27 26.41
N ARG A 74 -5.12 -10.16 26.11
CA ARG A 74 -4.00 -9.82 25.23
C ARG A 74 -4.49 -9.82 23.78
N LYS A 75 -4.52 -8.65 23.12
CA LYS A 75 -4.92 -8.56 21.70
C LYS A 75 -3.73 -8.16 20.83
N ASN A 76 -3.55 -8.90 19.75
CA ASN A 76 -2.62 -8.53 18.69
C ASN A 76 -3.29 -7.48 17.77
N GLN A 77 -2.64 -6.35 17.56
CA GLN A 77 -3.11 -5.26 16.68
C GLN A 77 -2.91 -5.58 15.19
N PHE A 78 -2.00 -6.49 14.83
CA PHE A 78 -1.76 -6.95 13.46
C PHE A 78 -2.66 -8.14 13.10
N THR A 79 -3.93 -7.85 12.83
CA THR A 79 -4.81 -8.75 12.07
C THR A 79 -4.49 -8.66 10.57
N ILE A 80 -4.98 -9.61 9.75
CA ILE A 80 -4.73 -9.62 8.28
C ILE A 80 -5.16 -8.30 7.64
N LEU A 81 -6.28 -7.72 8.06
CA LEU A 81 -6.77 -6.45 7.52
C LEU A 81 -5.89 -5.27 7.97
N ASN A 82 -5.41 -5.30 9.21
CA ASN A 82 -4.52 -4.26 9.73
C ASN A 82 -3.11 -4.35 9.12
N SER A 83 -2.60 -5.55 8.82
CA SER A 83 -1.32 -5.71 8.12
C SER A 83 -1.41 -5.23 6.67
N LEU A 84 -2.54 -5.45 6.00
CA LEU A 84 -2.83 -4.87 4.68
C LEU A 84 -2.87 -3.34 4.76
N TRP A 85 -3.60 -2.78 5.72
CA TRP A 85 -3.70 -1.33 5.91
C TRP A 85 -2.35 -0.69 6.22
N PHE A 86 -1.55 -1.32 7.09
CA PHE A 86 -0.18 -0.91 7.39
C PHE A 86 0.71 -0.88 6.14
N ALA A 87 0.64 -1.95 5.32
CA ALA A 87 1.41 -2.04 4.09
C ALA A 87 1.01 -0.96 3.06
N VAL A 88 -0.28 -0.61 2.95
CA VAL A 88 -0.75 0.49 2.08
C VAL A 88 -0.23 1.83 2.59
N GLY A 89 -0.36 2.10 3.89
CA GLY A 89 0.14 3.33 4.50
C GLY A 89 1.64 3.52 4.26
N SER A 90 2.42 2.48 4.56
CA SER A 90 3.87 2.49 4.33
C SER A 90 4.24 2.74 2.87
N LEU A 91 3.55 2.10 1.92
CA LEU A 91 3.78 2.29 0.48
C LEU A 91 3.45 3.73 0.03
N MET A 92 2.37 4.30 0.55
CA MET A 92 1.94 5.67 0.23
C MET A 92 2.71 6.74 1.02
N GLN A 93 3.68 6.34 1.85
CA GLN A 93 4.39 7.22 2.80
C GLN A 93 3.42 7.95 3.76
N GLN A 94 2.25 7.37 3.98
CA GLN A 94 1.25 7.85 4.93
C GLN A 94 1.37 6.97 6.18
N GLY A 95 1.62 7.60 7.33
CA GLY A 95 1.70 6.86 8.59
C GLY A 95 0.42 6.06 8.85
N SER A 96 0.56 4.91 9.49
CA SER A 96 -0.57 4.08 9.95
C SER A 96 -0.74 4.20 11.46
N ASP A 97 -1.98 4.10 11.92
CA ASP A 97 -2.31 4.06 13.36
C ASP A 97 -1.85 2.74 14.02
N VAL A 98 -1.53 1.74 13.21
CA VAL A 98 -0.93 0.47 13.62
C VAL A 98 0.59 0.62 13.52
N ILE A 99 1.29 0.34 14.63
CA ILE A 99 2.75 0.53 14.72
C ILE A 99 3.38 -0.78 15.23
N PRO A 100 4.42 -1.31 14.56
CA PRO A 100 5.15 -2.47 15.05
C PRO A 100 5.81 -2.17 16.39
N ARG A 101 5.70 -3.11 17.32
CA ARG A 101 6.26 -2.99 18.67
C ARG A 101 7.43 -3.94 18.92
N ALA A 102 7.51 -5.06 18.21
CA ALA A 102 8.63 -5.96 18.33
C ALA A 102 9.79 -5.47 17.44
N ALA A 103 11.03 -5.68 17.87
CA ALA A 103 12.19 -5.26 17.09
C ALA A 103 12.34 -6.00 15.74
N ALA A 104 11.60 -7.10 15.55
CA ALA A 104 11.65 -7.95 14.37
C ALA A 104 10.34 -7.95 13.54
N THR A 105 9.38 -7.10 13.89
CA THR A 105 8.14 -6.84 13.15
C THR A 105 8.28 -5.53 12.40
#